data_AF-A0A1L8GHU5-F1
#
_entry.id   AF-A0A1L8GHU5-F1
#
_cell.length_a   1.000
_cell.length_b   1.000
_cell.length_c   1.000
_cell.angle_alpha   90.00
_cell.angle_beta   90.00
_cell.angle_gamma   90.00
#
_symmetry.space_group_name_H-M   'P 1'
#
loop_
_entity.id
_entity.type
_entity.pdbx_description
1 polymer ?
#
loop_
_entity_poly.entity_id
_entity_poly.type
_entity_poly.pdbx_seq_one_letter_code
_entity_poly.pdbx_strand_id
1 'polypeptide(L)'
;MMKILIFLCLANLLGLLEGCQLPHDWRPQTEACRAELVETVVFAKVLALHKDSYSVYNYLPWQYNSDLFFSAEIELLCDQAWGSMLEVPTGSRLNVTGLGYFPCHSYTVMENNSYYFFLRMDENYNLLPHGVNFQDPIFPDSPENHRMFASLFQFSNCSFGIDPQVYTPDWDVQEDHRLLCSTVQRALLEEEERVKNLSQKVRMLEKANGHLREKVKNLKRSLRQATIENKEALQAKCLNKENGGKDSKTSNHKKVLARAPKKPTGNRLD
;
A
#
# COMPACT_ATOMS: atom_id res chain seq x y z
N MET A 1 -40.65 20.09 10.40
CA MET A 1 -40.76 19.24 9.20
C MET A 1 -39.60 19.45 8.21
N MET A 2 -39.30 20.68 7.79
CA MET A 2 -38.23 20.95 6.79
C MET A 2 -36.83 20.45 7.20
N LYS A 3 -36.46 20.54 8.48
CA LYS A 3 -35.15 20.05 8.99
C LYS A 3 -35.00 18.52 8.98
N ILE A 4 -36.10 17.79 9.17
CA ILE A 4 -36.11 16.31 9.15
C ILE A 4 -35.98 15.82 7.71
N LEU A 5 -36.63 16.51 6.78
CA LEU A 5 -36.54 16.21 5.35
C LEU A 5 -35.13 16.45 4.79
N ILE A 6 -34.45 17.51 5.23
CA ILE A 6 -33.05 17.80 4.87
C ILE A 6 -32.11 16.74 5.45
N PHE A 7 -32.33 16.29 6.69
CA PHE A 7 -31.51 15.26 7.32
C PHE A 7 -31.68 13.88 6.65
N LEU A 8 -32.91 13.51 6.26
CA LEU A 8 -33.15 12.31 5.45
C LEU A 8 -32.52 12.41 4.06
N CYS A 9 -32.59 13.56 3.40
CA CYS A 9 -31.90 13.76 2.11
C CYS A 9 -30.38 13.64 2.23
N LEU A 10 -29.78 14.18 3.29
CA LEU A 10 -28.33 14.06 3.54
C LEU A 10 -27.93 12.61 3.86
N ALA A 11 -28.73 11.89 4.65
CA ALA A 11 -28.47 10.48 4.95
C ALA A 11 -28.57 9.59 3.69
N ASN A 12 -29.53 9.86 2.80
CA ASN A 12 -29.67 9.16 1.53
C ASN A 12 -28.55 9.52 0.53
N LEU A 13 -28.02 10.75 0.57
CA LEU A 13 -26.84 11.11 -0.23
C LEU A 13 -25.57 10.41 0.24
N LEU A 14 -25.40 10.19 1.55
CA LEU A 14 -24.25 9.44 2.07
C LEU A 14 -24.30 7.96 1.64
N GLY A 15 -25.48 7.36 1.54
CA GLY A 15 -25.64 5.98 1.05
C GLY A 15 -25.39 5.79 -0.45
N LEU A 16 -25.49 6.85 -1.26
CA LEU A 16 -25.16 6.82 -2.69
C LEU A 16 -23.68 7.11 -2.99
N LEU A 17 -22.90 7.52 -1.98
CA LEU A 17 -21.49 7.89 -2.11
C LEU A 17 -20.52 6.82 -1.61
N GLU A 18 -21.02 5.66 -1.18
CA GLU A 18 -20.20 4.46 -1.00
C GLU A 18 -19.83 3.86 -2.37
N GLY A 19 -19.10 4.63 -3.16
CA GLY A 19 -18.26 4.07 -4.21
C GLY A 19 -17.30 3.09 -3.58
N CYS A 20 -16.97 2.01 -4.30
CA CYS A 20 -16.21 0.90 -3.76
C CYS A 20 -14.89 1.36 -3.16
N GLN A 21 -14.85 1.37 -1.82
CA GLN A 21 -13.73 1.92 -1.09
C GLN A 21 -12.61 0.90 -1.07
N LEU A 22 -11.71 1.03 -2.04
CA LEU A 22 -10.45 0.28 -2.05
C LEU A 22 -9.62 0.65 -0.80
N PRO A 23 -8.80 -0.28 -0.28
CA PRO A 23 -7.87 0.02 0.79
C PRO A 23 -7.02 1.26 0.46
N HIS A 24 -6.71 2.09 1.47
CA HIS A 24 -5.98 3.34 1.27
C HIS A 24 -4.59 3.13 0.61
N ASP A 25 -3.99 1.97 0.86
CA ASP A 25 -2.67 1.59 0.35
C ASP A 25 -2.75 0.70 -0.91
N TRP A 26 -3.93 0.59 -1.54
CA TRP A 26 -4.09 -0.23 -2.74
C TRP A 26 -3.25 0.30 -3.91
N ARG A 27 -2.55 -0.60 -4.60
CA ARG A 27 -1.73 -0.32 -5.78
C ARG A 27 -2.07 -1.31 -6.88
N PRO A 28 -2.19 -0.88 -8.15
CA PRO A 28 -2.35 -1.81 -9.26
C PRO A 28 -1.09 -2.66 -9.41
N GLN A 29 -1.28 -3.96 -9.55
CA GLN A 29 -0.24 -4.93 -9.92
C GLN A 29 -0.16 -5.04 -11.43
N THR A 30 1.04 -5.31 -11.96
CA THR A 30 1.23 -5.60 -13.38
C THR A 30 0.49 -6.88 -13.78
N GLU A 31 0.05 -6.95 -15.03
CA GLU A 31 -0.71 -8.08 -15.56
C GLU A 31 0.09 -9.40 -15.47
N ALA A 32 1.40 -9.36 -15.75
CA ALA A 32 2.29 -10.50 -15.60
C ALA A 32 2.35 -11.03 -14.16
N CYS A 33 2.39 -10.14 -13.16
CA CYS A 33 2.41 -10.50 -11.74
C CYS A 33 1.06 -11.11 -11.30
N ARG A 34 -0.06 -10.59 -11.82
CA ARG A 34 -1.37 -11.19 -11.56
C ARG A 34 -1.52 -12.56 -12.17
N ALA A 35 -0.94 -12.77 -13.36
CA ALA A 35 -0.98 -14.03 -14.07
C ALA A 35 -0.15 -15.14 -13.37
N GLU A 36 0.78 -14.77 -12.49
CA GLU A 36 1.51 -15.69 -11.61
C GLU A 36 0.70 -16.06 -10.35
N LEU A 37 -0.10 -15.12 -9.83
CA LEU A 37 -0.88 -15.30 -8.60
C LEU A 37 -2.25 -15.96 -8.80
N VAL A 38 -2.74 -15.99 -10.04
CA VAL A 38 -4.04 -16.57 -10.39
C VAL A 38 -3.97 -18.09 -10.36
N GLU A 39 -5.08 -18.72 -9.97
CA GLU A 39 -5.19 -20.19 -9.95
C GLU A 39 -5.08 -20.80 -11.36
N THR A 40 -5.72 -20.19 -12.35
CA THR A 40 -5.71 -20.68 -13.74
C THR A 40 -5.95 -19.54 -14.72
N VAL A 41 -5.22 -19.56 -15.84
CA VAL A 41 -5.45 -18.69 -17.00
C VAL A 41 -5.91 -19.55 -18.16
N VAL A 42 -6.99 -19.18 -18.84
CA VAL A 42 -7.43 -19.88 -20.07
C VAL A 42 -7.53 -18.91 -21.23
N PHE A 43 -7.16 -19.38 -22.43
CA PHE A 43 -7.47 -18.68 -23.69
C PHE A 43 -8.66 -19.35 -24.35
N ALA A 44 -9.76 -18.62 -24.46
CA ALA A 44 -11.03 -19.19 -24.89
C ALA A 44 -11.86 -18.22 -25.72
N LYS A 45 -12.67 -18.80 -26.60
CA LYS A 45 -13.66 -18.09 -27.41
C LYS A 45 -15.04 -18.22 -26.77
N VAL A 46 -15.76 -17.11 -26.67
CA VAL A 46 -17.14 -17.12 -26.16
C VAL A 46 -18.07 -17.60 -27.26
N LEU A 47 -18.79 -18.70 -27.02
CA LEU A 47 -19.75 -19.27 -27.96
C LEU A 47 -21.15 -18.70 -27.77
N ALA A 48 -21.63 -18.68 -26.52
CA ALA A 48 -22.98 -18.25 -26.19
C ALA A 48 -23.03 -17.59 -24.81
N LEU A 49 -23.95 -16.64 -24.64
CA LEU A 49 -24.27 -16.03 -23.35
C LEU A 49 -25.61 -16.52 -22.82
N HIS A 50 -25.63 -16.94 -21.57
CA HIS A 50 -26.80 -17.42 -20.87
C HIS A 50 -27.13 -16.49 -19.70
N LYS A 51 -28.37 -16.01 -19.62
CA LYS A 51 -28.79 -15.15 -18.51
C LYS A 51 -28.90 -15.97 -17.23
N ASP A 52 -28.20 -15.56 -16.18
CA ASP A 52 -28.26 -16.24 -14.88
C ASP A 52 -29.47 -15.72 -14.11
N SER A 53 -30.49 -16.57 -13.96
CA SER A 53 -31.75 -16.22 -13.29
C SER A 53 -31.67 -16.35 -11.76
N TYR A 54 -30.63 -16.99 -11.23
CA TYR A 54 -30.47 -17.24 -9.80
C TYR A 54 -29.00 -17.52 -9.45
N SER A 55 -28.28 -16.56 -8.87
CA SER A 55 -26.99 -16.84 -8.24
C SER A 55 -27.21 -17.09 -6.75
N VAL A 56 -26.94 -18.31 -6.28
CA VAL A 56 -27.07 -18.73 -4.88
C VAL A 56 -26.18 -17.89 -3.94
N TYR A 57 -25.19 -17.17 -4.47
CA TYR A 57 -24.25 -16.35 -3.70
C TYR A 57 -24.65 -14.87 -3.49
N ASN A 58 -25.79 -14.43 -4.00
CA ASN A 58 -26.25 -13.04 -3.82
C ASN A 58 -27.16 -12.89 -2.58
N TYR A 59 -26.59 -13.00 -1.38
CA TYR A 59 -27.27 -12.71 -0.11
C TYR A 59 -27.23 -11.21 0.25
N LEU A 60 -27.58 -10.31 -0.67
CA LEU A 60 -27.76 -8.90 -0.34
C LEU A 60 -29.24 -8.49 -0.42
N PRO A 61 -29.82 -7.91 0.65
CA PRO A 61 -31.27 -7.61 0.77
C PRO A 61 -31.87 -6.63 -0.25
N TRP A 62 -31.12 -6.12 -1.23
CA TRP A 62 -31.50 -4.99 -2.09
C TRP A 62 -31.39 -5.25 -3.60
N GLN A 63 -31.28 -6.50 -4.06
CA GLN A 63 -31.15 -6.79 -5.49
C GLN A 63 -32.52 -6.92 -6.18
N TYR A 64 -33.01 -5.81 -6.72
CA TYR A 64 -34.11 -5.79 -7.70
C TYR A 64 -33.63 -6.00 -9.15
N ASN A 65 -32.31 -6.14 -9.40
CA ASN A 65 -31.74 -6.21 -10.75
C ASN A 65 -30.87 -7.47 -10.94
N SER A 66 -31.49 -8.65 -10.82
CA SER A 66 -30.89 -9.93 -11.24
C SER A 66 -30.72 -10.06 -12.76
N ASP A 67 -31.15 -9.07 -13.54
CA ASP A 67 -31.06 -9.03 -15.00
C ASP A 67 -29.65 -8.74 -15.54
N LEU A 68 -28.71 -8.39 -14.65
CA LEU A 68 -27.37 -7.94 -15.03
C LEU A 68 -26.32 -9.05 -15.00
N PHE A 69 -26.65 -10.25 -14.51
CA PHE A 69 -25.74 -11.38 -14.42
C PHE A 69 -25.97 -12.38 -15.53
N PHE A 70 -24.88 -12.95 -16.03
CA PHE A 70 -24.91 -13.97 -17.05
C PHE A 70 -23.74 -14.94 -16.89
N SER A 71 -23.92 -16.12 -17.45
CA SER A 71 -22.89 -17.12 -17.66
C SER A 71 -22.53 -17.18 -19.15
N ALA A 72 -21.29 -17.57 -19.45
CA ALA A 72 -20.80 -17.72 -20.80
C ALA A 72 -20.37 -19.15 -21.03
N GLU A 73 -20.84 -19.75 -22.12
CA GLU A 73 -20.26 -20.98 -22.67
C GLU A 73 -19.02 -20.58 -23.47
N ILE A 74 -17.86 -21.06 -23.04
CA ILE A 74 -16.57 -20.78 -23.65
C ILE A 74 -15.98 -22.05 -24.24
N GLU A 75 -15.30 -21.92 -25.37
CA GLU A 75 -14.53 -22.98 -26.02
C GLU A 75 -13.04 -22.68 -25.88
N LEU A 76 -12.28 -23.61 -25.30
CA LEU A 76 -10.84 -23.46 -25.17
C LEU A 76 -10.18 -23.46 -26.54
N LEU A 77 -9.37 -22.45 -26.81
CA LEU A 77 -8.55 -22.38 -28.02
C LEU A 77 -7.19 -23.05 -27.84
N CYS A 78 -6.81 -23.30 -26.58
CA CYS A 78 -5.53 -23.88 -26.21
C CYS A 78 -5.69 -24.91 -25.12
N ASP A 79 -4.78 -25.89 -25.12
CA ASP A 79 -4.67 -26.87 -24.06
C ASP A 79 -4.38 -26.16 -22.74
N GLN A 80 -5.15 -26.48 -21.70
CA GLN A 80 -4.95 -25.95 -20.36
C GLN A 80 -4.67 -27.07 -19.37
N ALA A 81 -3.59 -26.93 -18.62
CA ALA A 81 -3.37 -27.75 -17.43
C ALA A 81 -3.99 -27.07 -16.19
N TRP A 82 -4.81 -27.81 -15.44
CA TRP A 82 -5.27 -27.44 -14.10
C TRP A 82 -4.49 -28.27 -13.07
N GLY A 83 -3.53 -27.62 -12.41
CA GLY A 83 -2.62 -28.29 -11.48
C GLY A 83 -1.85 -29.44 -12.16
N SER A 84 -1.55 -30.48 -11.37
CA SER A 84 -0.73 -31.62 -11.81
C SER A 84 -1.52 -32.80 -12.40
N MET A 85 -2.86 -32.74 -12.50
CA MET A 85 -3.66 -33.95 -12.75
C MET A 85 -4.83 -33.80 -13.74
N LEU A 86 -5.13 -32.60 -14.27
CA LEU A 86 -6.17 -32.45 -15.29
C LEU A 86 -5.71 -31.57 -16.46
N GLU A 87 -5.50 -32.19 -17.61
CA GLU A 87 -5.29 -31.51 -18.88
C GLU A 87 -6.64 -31.40 -19.61
N VAL A 88 -7.07 -30.18 -19.88
CA VAL A 88 -8.28 -29.90 -20.64
C VAL A 88 -7.85 -29.54 -22.07
N PRO A 89 -8.18 -30.36 -23.07
CA PRO A 89 -7.68 -30.16 -24.44
C PRO A 89 -8.38 -29.00 -25.14
N THR A 90 -7.72 -28.43 -26.16
CA THR A 90 -8.32 -27.48 -27.10
C THR A 90 -9.64 -28.02 -27.68
N GLY A 91 -10.64 -27.14 -27.81
CA GLY A 91 -12.00 -27.47 -28.26
C GLY A 91 -12.93 -27.93 -27.14
N SER A 92 -12.43 -28.06 -25.90
CA SER A 92 -13.28 -28.33 -24.74
C SER A 92 -14.19 -27.14 -24.44
N ARG A 93 -15.44 -27.44 -24.11
CA ARG A 93 -16.45 -26.43 -23.75
C ARG A 93 -16.65 -26.38 -22.25
N LEU A 94 -16.59 -25.17 -21.70
CA LEU A 94 -16.69 -24.90 -20.28
C LEU A 94 -17.67 -23.75 -20.05
N ASN A 95 -18.34 -23.77 -18.89
CA ASN A 95 -19.22 -22.68 -18.49
C ASN A 95 -18.53 -21.81 -17.46
N VAL A 96 -18.45 -20.51 -17.74
CA VAL A 96 -17.98 -19.49 -16.80
C VAL A 96 -19.18 -18.75 -16.27
N THR A 97 -19.36 -18.76 -14.95
CA THR A 97 -20.45 -18.06 -14.26
C THR A 97 -19.93 -16.77 -13.62
N GLY A 98 -20.82 -15.96 -13.05
CA GLY A 98 -20.41 -14.74 -12.34
C GLY A 98 -19.89 -13.63 -13.26
N LEU A 99 -20.36 -13.58 -14.50
CA LEU A 99 -20.17 -12.45 -15.40
C LEU A 99 -21.34 -11.47 -15.24
N GLY A 100 -21.11 -10.21 -15.63
CA GLY A 100 -22.11 -9.17 -15.52
C GLY A 100 -21.66 -7.95 -14.73
N TYR A 101 -22.63 -7.18 -14.25
CA TYR A 101 -22.40 -5.93 -13.54
C TYR A 101 -22.54 -6.12 -12.03
N PHE A 102 -21.43 -5.98 -11.32
CA PHE A 102 -21.40 -5.92 -9.86
C PHE A 102 -21.31 -4.46 -9.39
N PRO A 103 -21.62 -4.17 -8.12
CA PRO A 103 -21.50 -2.81 -7.58
C PRO A 103 -20.10 -2.18 -7.75
N CYS A 104 -19.04 -3.01 -7.79
CA CYS A 104 -17.64 -2.55 -7.77
C CYS A 104 -16.79 -2.95 -8.98
N HIS A 105 -17.29 -3.86 -9.81
CA HIS A 105 -16.57 -4.41 -10.93
C HIS A 105 -17.60 -4.86 -11.97
N SER A 106 -17.20 -4.89 -13.22
CA SER A 106 -18.04 -5.39 -14.30
C SER A 106 -17.23 -6.30 -15.17
N TYR A 107 -17.72 -7.52 -15.36
CA TYR A 107 -17.08 -8.51 -16.22
C TYR A 107 -17.97 -8.70 -17.43
N THR A 108 -17.60 -8.04 -18.52
CA THR A 108 -18.38 -8.05 -19.76
C THR A 108 -17.63 -8.77 -20.86
N VAL A 109 -18.30 -9.69 -21.52
CA VAL A 109 -17.77 -10.41 -22.67
C VAL A 109 -18.81 -10.43 -23.79
N MET A 110 -18.33 -10.58 -25.01
CA MET A 110 -19.17 -10.59 -26.21
C MET A 110 -19.08 -11.96 -26.88
N GLU A 111 -20.19 -12.41 -27.45
CA GLU A 111 -20.23 -13.63 -28.26
C GLU A 111 -19.28 -13.53 -29.45
N ASN A 112 -18.72 -14.69 -29.83
CA ASN A 112 -17.80 -14.86 -30.97
C ASN A 112 -16.45 -14.12 -30.85
N ASN A 113 -16.16 -13.53 -29.69
CA ASN A 113 -14.85 -12.93 -29.40
C ASN A 113 -13.99 -13.87 -28.53
N SER A 114 -12.68 -13.73 -28.68
CA SER A 114 -11.67 -14.46 -27.92
C SER A 114 -11.12 -13.60 -26.78
N TYR A 115 -10.95 -14.21 -25.61
CA TYR A 115 -10.43 -13.55 -24.43
C TYR A 115 -9.49 -14.48 -23.66
N TYR A 116 -8.58 -13.87 -22.92
CA TYR A 116 -7.88 -14.51 -21.82
C TYR A 116 -8.70 -14.32 -20.55
N PHE A 117 -8.99 -15.41 -19.85
CA PHE A 117 -9.72 -15.40 -18.60
C PHE A 117 -8.82 -15.85 -17.46
N PHE A 118 -8.76 -15.06 -16.41
CA PHE A 118 -8.31 -15.50 -15.10
C PHE A 118 -9.48 -16.18 -14.41
N LEU A 119 -9.38 -17.47 -14.19
CA LEU A 119 -10.42 -18.28 -13.59
C LEU A 119 -9.95 -18.87 -12.26
N ARG A 120 -10.91 -19.05 -11.37
CA ARG A 120 -10.79 -19.86 -10.17
C ARG A 120 -11.95 -20.83 -10.09
N MET A 121 -11.73 -21.93 -9.39
CA MET A 121 -12.80 -22.88 -9.11
C MET A 121 -13.40 -22.57 -7.74
N ASP A 122 -14.74 -22.50 -7.66
CA ASP A 122 -15.43 -22.40 -6.38
C ASP A 122 -15.60 -23.77 -5.71
N GLU A 123 -16.14 -23.79 -4.48
CA GLU A 123 -16.40 -25.02 -3.72
C GLU A 123 -17.41 -25.96 -4.43
N ASN A 124 -18.15 -25.45 -5.40
CA ASN A 124 -19.16 -26.17 -6.18
C ASN A 124 -18.66 -26.56 -7.57
N TYR A 125 -17.36 -26.43 -7.85
CA TYR A 125 -16.72 -26.72 -9.15
C TYR A 125 -17.19 -25.81 -10.30
N ASN A 126 -17.75 -24.64 -10.00
CA ASN A 126 -18.03 -23.61 -10.99
C ASN A 126 -16.79 -22.77 -11.26
N LEU A 127 -16.57 -22.44 -12.53
CA LEU A 127 -15.50 -21.54 -12.94
C LEU A 127 -15.97 -20.09 -12.84
N LEU A 128 -15.27 -19.29 -12.05
CA LEU A 128 -15.57 -17.88 -11.81
C LEU A 128 -14.38 -17.00 -12.20
N PRO A 129 -14.62 -15.77 -12.70
CA PRO A 129 -13.57 -14.79 -12.90
C PRO A 129 -12.78 -14.52 -11.61
N HIS A 130 -11.44 -14.60 -11.70
CA HIS A 130 -10.54 -14.40 -10.56
C HIS A 130 -9.84 -13.04 -10.63
N GLY A 131 -10.49 -12.02 -10.07
CA GLY A 131 -9.94 -10.67 -9.99
C GLY A 131 -8.80 -10.53 -8.98
N VAL A 132 -7.58 -10.91 -9.35
CA VAL A 132 -6.39 -10.70 -8.51
C VAL A 132 -6.21 -9.21 -8.24
N ASN A 133 -6.13 -8.85 -6.95
CA ASN A 133 -5.95 -7.48 -6.47
C ASN A 133 -7.01 -6.48 -6.96
N PHE A 134 -8.29 -6.91 -7.04
CA PHE A 134 -9.42 -6.08 -7.48
C PHE A 134 -9.28 -5.49 -8.90
N GLN A 135 -8.51 -6.16 -9.76
CA GLN A 135 -8.34 -5.79 -11.16
C GLN A 135 -9.09 -6.75 -12.10
N ASP A 136 -9.30 -6.31 -13.34
CA ASP A 136 -10.09 -7.05 -14.33
C ASP A 136 -9.44 -8.41 -14.68
N PRO A 137 -10.13 -9.54 -14.46
CA PRO A 137 -9.65 -10.87 -14.81
C PRO A 137 -9.78 -11.20 -16.30
N ILE A 138 -10.41 -10.36 -17.12
CA ILE A 138 -10.69 -10.66 -18.52
C ILE A 138 -9.85 -9.75 -19.40
N PHE A 139 -9.11 -10.33 -20.34
CA PHE A 139 -8.30 -9.57 -21.29
C PHE A 139 -8.72 -9.91 -22.72
N PRO A 140 -8.88 -8.91 -23.60
CA PRO A 140 -9.20 -9.16 -25.00
C PRO A 140 -8.03 -9.84 -25.71
N ASP A 141 -8.35 -10.57 -26.77
CA ASP A 141 -7.36 -10.99 -27.77
C ASP A 141 -6.67 -9.75 -28.37
N SER A 142 -5.41 -9.55 -28.00
CA SER A 142 -4.55 -8.49 -28.49
C SER A 142 -3.12 -9.02 -28.65
N PRO A 143 -2.32 -8.48 -29.59
CA PRO A 143 -0.95 -8.94 -29.78
C PRO A 143 -0.04 -8.69 -28.56
N GLU A 144 -0.37 -7.70 -27.73
CA GLU A 144 0.33 -7.43 -26.47
C GLU A 144 0.02 -8.50 -25.42
N ASN A 145 -1.26 -8.84 -25.25
CA ASN A 145 -1.71 -9.89 -24.34
C ASN A 145 -1.17 -11.27 -24.78
N HIS A 146 -1.16 -11.55 -26.09
CA HIS A 146 -0.55 -12.76 -26.62
C HIS A 146 0.93 -12.89 -26.25
N ARG A 147 1.73 -11.82 -26.43
CA ARG A 147 3.15 -11.83 -26.04
C ARG A 147 3.35 -11.95 -24.54
N MET A 148 2.46 -11.38 -23.75
CA MET A 148 2.51 -11.51 -22.31
C MET A 148 2.19 -12.95 -21.89
N PHE A 149 1.11 -13.54 -22.40
CA PHE A 149 0.68 -14.85 -21.96
C PHE A 149 1.44 -16.01 -22.62
N ALA A 150 2.13 -15.78 -23.74
CA ALA A 150 2.96 -16.80 -24.40
C ALA A 150 4.00 -17.45 -23.46
N SER A 151 4.59 -16.68 -22.53
CA SER A 151 5.56 -17.23 -21.57
C SER A 151 4.93 -18.06 -20.45
N LEU A 152 3.61 -17.96 -20.23
CA LEU A 152 2.89 -18.78 -19.25
C LEU A 152 2.37 -20.07 -19.88
N PHE A 153 2.14 -20.04 -21.18
CA PHE A 153 1.57 -21.12 -21.99
C PHE A 153 2.65 -21.91 -22.73
N GLN A 154 3.81 -22.12 -22.09
CA GLN A 154 5.01 -22.74 -22.69
C GLN A 154 4.75 -24.13 -23.30
N PHE A 155 3.68 -24.81 -22.88
CA PHE A 155 3.34 -26.17 -23.26
C PHE A 155 2.01 -26.33 -23.98
N SER A 156 1.34 -25.23 -24.38
CA SER A 156 0.07 -25.31 -25.10
C SER A 156 0.18 -24.82 -26.53
N ASN A 157 -0.75 -25.25 -27.40
CA ASN A 157 -0.84 -24.86 -28.80
C ASN A 157 -1.28 -23.38 -28.99
N CYS A 158 -0.90 -22.50 -28.07
CA CYS A 158 -1.36 -21.12 -27.95
C CYS A 158 -0.40 -20.08 -28.54
N SER A 159 0.78 -20.51 -28.98
CA SER A 159 1.83 -19.64 -29.49
C SER A 159 1.69 -19.30 -30.98
N PHE A 160 0.47 -19.27 -31.52
CA PHE A 160 0.23 -18.99 -32.93
C PHE A 160 0.80 -17.61 -33.34
N GLY A 161 1.77 -17.62 -34.26
CA GLY A 161 2.34 -16.40 -34.86
C GLY A 161 3.52 -15.77 -34.11
N ILE A 162 3.96 -16.35 -33.00
CA ILE A 162 5.28 -16.07 -32.41
C ILE A 162 6.16 -17.25 -32.82
N ASP A 163 7.20 -17.00 -33.62
CA ASP A 163 8.23 -18.00 -33.93
C ASP A 163 8.64 -18.63 -32.58
N PRO A 164 8.49 -19.96 -32.38
CA PRO A 164 8.79 -20.57 -31.10
C PRO A 164 10.21 -20.18 -30.75
N GLN A 165 10.36 -19.31 -29.74
CA GLN A 165 11.67 -18.89 -29.27
C GLN A 165 12.40 -20.16 -28.93
N VAL A 166 13.44 -20.47 -29.71
CA VAL A 166 14.23 -21.68 -29.53
C VAL A 166 14.73 -21.65 -28.10
N TYR A 167 14.41 -22.69 -27.34
CA TYR A 167 14.85 -22.84 -25.97
C TYR A 167 16.35 -22.54 -25.87
N THR A 168 16.71 -21.50 -25.11
CA THR A 168 18.10 -21.23 -24.73
C THR A 168 18.19 -21.12 -23.22
N PRO A 169 19.31 -21.51 -22.59
CA PRO A 169 19.49 -21.35 -21.15
C PRO A 169 19.35 -19.89 -20.67
N ASP A 170 19.64 -18.92 -21.55
CA ASP A 170 19.43 -17.50 -21.27
C ASP A 170 17.94 -17.11 -21.28
N TRP A 171 17.09 -17.84 -22.02
CA TRP A 171 15.63 -17.68 -21.99
C TRP A 171 15.04 -18.09 -20.64
N ASP A 172 15.46 -19.23 -20.06
CA ASP A 172 14.99 -19.67 -18.74
C ASP A 172 15.31 -18.64 -17.66
N VAL A 173 16.54 -18.12 -17.66
CA VAL A 173 16.96 -17.07 -16.73
C VAL A 173 16.16 -15.78 -16.98
N GLN A 174 15.87 -15.44 -18.23
CA GLN A 174 15.07 -14.25 -18.55
C GLN A 174 13.59 -14.39 -18.17
N GLU A 175 13.01 -15.59 -18.26
CA GLU A 175 11.64 -15.88 -17.80
C GLU A 175 11.53 -15.94 -16.27
N ASP A 176 12.51 -16.54 -15.59
CA ASP A 176 12.64 -16.51 -14.12
C ASP A 176 12.75 -15.07 -13.60
N HIS A 177 13.48 -14.23 -14.34
CA HIS A 177 13.57 -12.79 -14.06
C HIS A 177 12.32 -12.01 -14.50
N ARG A 178 11.37 -12.62 -15.22
CA ARG A 178 10.08 -12.02 -15.62
C ARG A 178 8.96 -12.32 -14.60
N LEU A 179 9.08 -13.40 -13.83
CA LEU A 179 8.23 -13.76 -12.68
C LEU A 179 8.52 -12.85 -11.46
N LEU A 180 8.37 -11.55 -11.69
CA LEU A 180 8.81 -10.46 -10.83
C LEU A 180 7.88 -10.21 -9.63
N CYS A 181 6.77 -10.94 -9.52
CA CYS A 181 5.72 -10.58 -8.58
C CYS A 181 6.22 -10.63 -7.14
N SER A 182 6.90 -11.71 -6.75
CA SER A 182 7.44 -11.86 -5.39
C SER A 182 8.62 -10.94 -5.09
N THR A 183 9.55 -10.77 -6.04
CA THR A 183 10.78 -9.98 -5.82
C THR A 183 10.51 -8.47 -5.84
N VAL A 184 9.69 -7.98 -6.77
CA VAL A 184 9.36 -6.56 -6.88
C VAL A 184 8.38 -6.14 -5.79
N GLN A 185 7.39 -6.96 -5.44
CA GLN A 185 6.52 -6.66 -4.29
C GLN A 185 7.32 -6.65 -2.98
N ARG A 186 8.25 -7.60 -2.79
CA ARG A 186 9.12 -7.61 -1.63
C ARG A 186 10.00 -6.36 -1.55
N ALA A 187 10.58 -5.94 -2.67
CA ALA A 187 11.38 -4.70 -2.72
C ALA A 187 10.53 -3.46 -2.43
N LEU A 188 9.31 -3.38 -2.96
CA LEU A 188 8.36 -2.29 -2.69
C LEU A 188 7.96 -2.23 -1.21
N LEU A 189 7.64 -3.38 -0.61
CA LEU A 189 7.29 -3.48 0.81
C LEU A 189 8.46 -3.10 1.72
N GLU A 190 9.69 -3.50 1.37
CA GLU A 190 10.90 -3.12 2.11
C GLU A 190 11.13 -1.61 2.08
N GLU A 191 10.92 -0.97 0.92
CA GLU A 191 11.02 0.49 0.82
C GLU A 191 9.89 1.20 1.57
N GLU A 192 8.67 0.66 1.58
CA GLU A 192 7.58 1.20 2.37
C GLU A 192 7.89 1.14 3.89
N GLU A 193 8.44 0.02 4.37
CA GLU A 193 8.86 -0.12 5.76
C GLU A 193 10.01 0.84 6.10
N ARG A 194 10.96 1.04 5.19
CA ARG A 194 12.01 2.06 5.34
C ARG A 194 11.40 3.46 5.47
N VAL A 195 10.45 3.81 4.61
CA VAL A 195 9.76 5.13 4.64
C VAL A 195 8.97 5.30 5.94
N LYS A 196 8.26 4.28 6.42
CA LYS A 196 7.55 4.31 7.72
C LYS A 196 8.52 4.55 8.88
N ASN A 197 9.64 3.82 8.92
CA ASN A 197 10.68 3.99 9.94
C ASN A 197 11.32 5.38 9.89
N LEU A 198 11.61 5.90 8.69
CA LEU A 198 12.13 7.25 8.49
C LEU A 198 11.12 8.31 8.97
N SER A 199 9.85 8.16 8.62
CA SER A 199 8.77 9.05 9.07
C SER A 199 8.65 9.08 10.60
N GLN A 200 8.72 7.92 11.27
CA GLN A 200 8.73 7.85 12.72
C GLN A 200 9.96 8.54 13.33
N LYS A 201 11.15 8.33 12.76
CA LYS A 201 12.38 9.01 13.17
C LYS A 201 12.28 10.53 13.01
N VAL A 202 11.74 11.01 11.88
CA VAL A 202 11.49 12.44 11.65
C VAL A 202 10.56 13.00 12.72
N ARG A 203 9.43 12.34 13.01
CA ARG A 203 8.51 12.77 14.08
C ARG A 203 9.17 12.82 15.46
N MET A 204 10.06 11.87 15.77
CA MET A 204 10.82 11.88 17.04
C MET A 204 11.82 13.04 17.09
N LEU A 205 12.56 13.27 16.00
CA LEU A 205 13.52 14.36 15.89
C LEU A 205 12.83 15.74 15.92
N GLU A 206 11.67 15.89 15.29
CA GLU A 206 10.85 17.10 15.35
C GLU A 206 10.41 17.42 16.78
N LYS A 207 9.95 16.41 17.54
CA LYS A 207 9.60 16.57 18.96
C LYS A 207 10.82 16.99 19.79
N ALA A 208 11.97 16.36 19.58
CA ALA A 208 13.20 16.70 20.29
C ALA A 208 13.68 18.12 19.97
N ASN A 209 13.64 18.52 18.69
CA ASN A 209 13.96 19.89 18.27
C ASN A 209 12.97 20.90 18.84
N GLY A 210 11.68 20.58 18.90
CA GLY A 210 10.67 21.39 19.58
C GLY A 210 11.01 21.61 21.05
N HIS A 211 11.39 20.56 21.78
CA HIS A 211 11.80 20.65 23.19
C HIS A 211 13.07 21.48 23.38
N LEU A 212 14.07 21.29 22.51
CA LEU A 212 15.30 22.08 22.55
C LEU A 212 15.03 23.56 22.27
N ARG A 213 14.15 23.87 21.30
CA ARG A 213 13.71 25.24 21.03
C ARG A 213 13.06 25.88 22.26
N GLU A 214 12.21 25.17 22.99
CA GLU A 214 11.63 25.67 24.23
C GLU A 214 12.66 25.85 25.35
N LYS A 215 13.60 24.92 25.51
CA LYS A 215 14.72 25.09 26.47
C LYS A 215 15.56 26.33 26.15
N VAL A 216 15.87 26.57 24.88
CA VAL A 216 16.61 27.76 24.44
C VAL A 216 15.82 29.03 24.72
N LYS A 217 14.50 29.04 24.46
CA LYS A 217 13.64 30.18 24.82
C LYS A 217 13.66 30.44 26.33
N ASN A 218 13.56 29.40 27.15
CA ASN A 218 13.58 29.53 28.61
C ASN A 218 14.93 30.01 29.14
N LEU A 219 16.05 29.45 28.66
CA LEU A 219 17.39 29.93 29.02
C LEU A 219 17.60 31.39 28.60
N LYS A 220 17.13 31.79 27.41
CA LYS A 220 17.17 33.19 26.97
C LYS A 220 16.38 34.11 27.89
N ARG A 221 15.21 33.66 28.40
CA ARG A 221 14.42 34.42 29.39
C ARG A 221 15.17 34.53 30.73
N SER A 222 15.70 33.42 31.26
CA SER A 222 16.47 33.41 32.51
C SER A 222 17.73 34.26 32.42
N LEU A 223 18.45 34.24 31.29
CA LEU A 223 19.63 35.07 31.08
C LEU A 223 19.27 36.56 31.07
N ARG A 224 18.18 36.94 30.40
CA ARG A 224 17.68 38.33 30.42
C ARG A 224 17.36 38.78 31.85
N GLN A 225 16.66 37.94 32.61
CA GLN A 225 16.32 38.22 34.00
C GLN A 225 17.58 38.43 34.85
N ALA A 226 18.54 37.51 34.77
CA ALA A 226 19.81 37.61 35.49
C ALA A 226 20.61 38.87 35.08
N THR A 227 20.62 39.26 33.80
CA THR A 227 21.29 40.51 33.37
C THR A 227 20.63 41.77 33.91
N ILE A 228 19.30 41.76 34.09
CA ILE A 228 18.56 42.88 34.67
C ILE A 228 18.87 42.96 36.17
N GLU A 229 18.73 41.85 36.89
CA GLU A 229 19.04 41.75 38.33
C GLU A 229 20.48 42.14 38.64
N ASN A 230 21.44 41.75 37.78
CA ASN A 230 22.84 42.11 37.97
C ASN A 230 23.08 43.61 37.70
N LYS A 231 22.34 44.22 36.76
CA LYS A 231 22.36 45.68 36.54
C LYS A 231 21.80 46.42 37.75
N GLU A 232 20.66 45.99 38.28
CA GLU A 232 20.04 46.55 39.47
C GLU A 232 20.93 46.40 40.70
N ALA A 233 21.57 45.24 40.87
CA ALA A 233 22.52 44.98 41.95
C ALA A 233 23.80 45.84 41.83
N LEU A 234 24.30 46.08 40.62
CA LEU A 234 25.40 47.02 40.39
C LEU A 234 24.98 48.46 40.69
N GLN A 235 23.77 48.86 40.31
CA GLN A 235 23.25 50.20 40.57
C GLN A 235 23.05 50.45 42.08
N ALA A 236 22.51 49.46 42.81
CA ALA A 236 22.39 49.48 44.27
C ALA A 236 23.76 49.51 44.97
N LYS A 237 24.77 48.80 44.44
CA LYS A 237 26.15 48.86 44.97
C LYS A 237 26.81 50.22 44.72
N CYS A 238 26.53 50.90 43.61
CA CYS A 238 27.02 52.25 43.36
C CYS A 238 26.37 53.27 44.31
N LEU A 239 25.05 53.19 44.52
CA LEU A 239 24.31 54.04 45.47
C LEU A 239 24.76 53.84 46.93
N ASN A 240 25.07 52.60 47.32
CA ASN A 240 25.61 52.31 48.66
C ASN A 240 27.06 52.77 48.85
N LYS A 241 27.83 52.95 47.76
CA LYS A 241 29.20 53.47 47.82
C LYS A 241 29.24 54.99 48.03
N GLU A 242 28.21 55.72 47.62
CA GLU A 242 28.05 57.15 47.92
C GLU A 242 27.64 57.42 49.38
N ASN A 243 26.97 56.46 50.05
CA ASN A 243 26.51 56.61 51.44
C ASN A 243 27.43 55.97 52.50
N GLY A 244 28.62 55.47 52.12
CA GLY A 244 29.52 54.69 52.98
C GLY A 244 30.72 55.45 53.55
N GLY A 245 30.60 56.75 53.82
CA GLY A 245 31.69 57.58 54.33
C GLY A 245 31.49 58.06 55.77
N LYS A 246 31.61 57.18 56.78
CA LYS A 246 32.10 57.54 58.13
C LYS A 246 32.40 56.32 59.02
N ASP A 247 33.57 56.43 59.64
CA ASP A 247 34.09 55.78 60.85
C ASP A 247 34.76 54.40 60.81
N SER A 248 35.65 54.23 61.78
CA SER A 248 37.06 53.88 61.60
C SER A 248 37.52 52.66 62.40
N LYS A 249 38.55 51.97 61.87
CA LYS A 249 39.64 51.20 62.52
C LYS A 249 39.31 50.27 63.71
N THR A 250 39.57 48.97 63.52
CA THR A 250 40.55 48.25 64.37
C THR A 250 41.21 47.07 63.64
N SER A 251 42.44 46.79 64.06
CA SER A 251 43.48 45.95 63.47
C SER A 251 43.44 44.50 63.97
N ASN A 252 43.68 43.50 63.09
CA ASN A 252 44.90 42.64 63.04
C ASN A 252 44.67 41.18 62.55
N HIS A 253 45.52 40.80 61.57
CA HIS A 253 46.04 39.49 61.10
C HIS A 253 45.44 38.12 61.53
N LYS A 254 45.18 37.20 60.56
CA LYS A 254 46.10 36.11 60.09
C LYS A 254 45.51 35.16 59.01
N LYS A 255 46.30 34.98 57.92
CA LYS A 255 46.60 33.84 57.02
C LYS A 255 45.53 32.83 56.48
N VAL A 256 45.26 32.95 55.17
CA VAL A 256 45.50 32.00 54.04
C VAL A 256 45.55 30.48 54.31
N LEU A 257 44.69 29.71 53.61
CA LEU A 257 45.14 28.60 52.76
C LEU A 257 44.09 28.24 51.67
N ALA A 258 44.58 28.01 50.45
CA ALA A 258 43.82 27.74 49.24
C ALA A 258 43.42 26.26 49.07
N ARG A 259 42.35 25.99 48.31
CA ARG A 259 42.25 24.78 47.49
C ARG A 259 41.26 24.95 46.33
N ALA A 260 41.78 24.73 45.12
CA ALA A 260 41.05 24.70 43.86
C ALA A 260 40.28 23.37 43.68
N PRO A 261 39.16 23.34 42.93
CA PRO A 261 38.52 22.10 42.54
C PRO A 261 39.21 21.48 41.30
N LYS A 262 39.58 20.20 41.41
CA LYS A 262 40.06 19.39 40.29
C LYS A 262 38.92 19.05 39.34
N LYS A 263 39.21 19.07 38.03
CA LYS A 263 38.41 18.45 36.96
C LYS A 263 39.15 17.19 36.44
N PRO A 264 38.55 16.38 35.55
CA PRO A 264 38.28 14.96 35.74
C PRO A 264 39.33 14.04 35.11
N THR A 265 39.32 12.76 35.50
CA THR A 265 39.98 11.68 34.76
C THR A 265 38.99 10.53 34.63
N GLY A 266 38.68 10.20 33.38
CA GLY A 266 38.13 8.89 33.05
C GLY A 266 39.25 7.85 33.07
N ASN A 267 38.86 6.58 33.23
CA ASN A 267 39.21 5.49 32.32
C ASN A 267 38.46 4.20 32.70
N ARG A 268 37.67 3.75 31.71
CA ARG A 268 37.53 2.41 31.12
C ARG A 268 38.15 1.17 31.79
N LEU A 269 37.44 0.05 31.54
CA LEU A 269 37.74 -1.41 31.63
C LEU A 269 37.17 -1.99 32.93
N ASP A 270 36.22 -2.93 32.93
CA ASP A 270 35.99 -4.06 32.00
C ASP A 270 34.68 -4.04 31.21
#